data_AF-A0A918C5J8-F1
#
_entry.id   AF-A0A918C5J8-F1
#
_cell.length_a   1.000
_cell.length_b   1.000
_cell.length_c   1.000
_cell.angle_alpha   90.00
_cell.angle_beta   90.00
_cell.angle_gamma   90.00
#
_symmetry.space_group_name_H-M   'P 1'
#
loop_
_entity.id
_entity.type
_entity.pdbx_description
1 polymer ?
#
loop_
_entity_poly.entity_id
_entity_poly.type
_entity_poly.pdbx_seq_one_letter_code
_entity_poly.pdbx_strand_id
1 'polypeptide(L)' 'MATDPREYEKAMPIVAAHMAKIERAVDRTRASHAGQPCAAVHQALVEALQDEAAQRVVPQVIEELARQISETPASPPS' A
#
# COMPACT_ATOMS: atom_id res chain seq x y z
N MET A 1 0.32 25.19 -19.59
CA MET A 1 1.42 25.47 -18.66
C MET A 1 2.41 24.32 -18.76
N ALA A 2 3.69 24.59 -18.98
CA ALA A 2 4.73 23.56 -18.89
C ALA A 2 5.21 23.51 -17.44
N THR A 3 5.05 22.36 -16.78
CA THR A 3 5.65 22.11 -15.47
C THR A 3 7.16 22.19 -15.60
N ASP A 4 7.81 23.01 -14.77
CA ASP A 4 9.27 23.13 -14.76
C ASP A 4 9.88 21.75 -14.41
N PRO A 5 10.74 21.17 -15.27
CA PRO A 5 11.42 19.90 -15.00
C PRO A 5 12.17 19.87 -13.66
N ARG A 6 12.67 21.02 -13.18
CA ARG A 6 13.39 21.11 -11.89
C ARG A 6 12.46 20.94 -10.69
N GLU A 7 11.20 21.34 -10.82
CA GLU A 7 10.20 21.13 -9.77
C GLU A 7 9.77 19.65 -9.69
N TYR A 8 9.77 18.95 -10.83
CA TYR A 8 9.58 17.50 -10.86
C TYR A 8 10.72 16.77 -10.16
N GLU A 9 11.97 17.15 -10.43
CA GLU A 9 13.16 16.55 -9.80
C GLU A 9 13.14 16.70 -8.27
N LYS A 10 12.69 17.84 -7.76
CA LYS A 10 12.51 18.07 -6.31
C LYS A 10 11.36 17.26 -5.70
N ALA A 11 10.34 16.91 -6.48
CA ALA A 11 9.20 16.12 -6.01
C ALA A 11 9.51 14.63 -5.91
N MET A 12 10.47 14.12 -6.70
CA MET A 12 10.81 12.70 -6.75
C MET A 12 11.14 12.07 -5.39
N PRO A 13 11.97 12.68 -4.52
CA PRO A 13 12.24 12.12 -3.19
C PRO A 13 10.98 12.03 -2.30
N ILE A 14 10.06 12.98 -2.43
CA ILE A 14 8.81 13.01 -1.66
C ILE A 14 7.90 11.88 -2.13
N VAL A 15 7.78 11.69 -3.45
CA VAL A 15 7.03 10.58 -4.05
C VAL A 15 7.62 9.24 -3.62
N ALA A 16 8.95 9.07 -3.70
CA ALA A 16 9.63 7.85 -3.29
C ALA A 16 9.40 7.53 -1.81
N ALA A 17 9.51 8.53 -0.92
CA ALA A 17 9.22 8.35 0.50
C ALA A 17 7.76 7.97 0.77
N HIS A 18 6.82 8.50 -0.02
CA HIS A 18 5.42 8.14 0.07
C HIS A 18 5.15 6.70 -0.42
N MET A 19 5.78 6.29 -1.53
CA MET A 19 5.67 4.92 -2.05
C MET A 19 6.22 3.90 -1.05
N ALA A 20 7.38 4.18 -0.44
CA ALA A 20 7.97 3.29 0.57
C ALA A 20 7.07 3.06 1.79
N LYS A 21 6.25 4.06 2.17
CA LYS A 21 5.25 3.91 3.24
C LYS A 21 4.11 2.98 2.84
N ILE A 22 3.63 3.11 1.61
CA ILE A 22 2.57 2.25 1.06
C ILE A 22 3.08 0.81 0.95
N GLU A 23 4.29 0.62 0.43
CA GLU A 23 4.93 -0.70 0.34
C GLU A 23 5.03 -1.38 1.71
N ARG A 24 5.50 -0.67 2.75
CA ARG A 24 5.54 -1.22 4.11
C ARG A 24 4.17 -1.61 4.65
N ALA A 25 3.14 -0.79 4.41
CA ALA A 25 1.77 -1.12 4.81
C ALA A 25 1.29 -2.40 4.11
N VAL A 26 1.49 -2.50 2.80
CA VAL A 26 1.14 -3.67 1.99
C VAL A 26 1.86 -4.93 2.48
N ASP A 27 3.17 -4.85 2.71
CA ASP A 27 3.96 -5.99 3.16
C ASP A 27 3.57 -6.45 4.56
N ARG A 28 3.29 -5.52 5.48
CA ARG A 28 2.79 -5.84 6.83
C ARG A 28 1.44 -6.52 6.78
N THR A 29 0.51 -6.01 5.95
CA THR A 29 -0.81 -6.63 5.77
C THR A 29 -0.67 -8.00 5.12
N ARG A 30 0.16 -8.15 4.08
CA ARG A 30 0.41 -9.45 3.43
C ARG A 30 0.97 -10.48 4.41
N ALA A 31 1.94 -10.11 5.23
CA ALA A 31 2.55 -11.03 6.20
C ALA A 31 1.56 -11.59 7.23
N SER A 32 0.49 -10.85 7.54
CA SER A 32 -0.46 -11.18 8.61
C SER A 32 -1.84 -11.62 8.11
N HIS A 33 -2.24 -11.23 6.89
CA HIS A 33 -3.59 -11.42 6.35
C HIS A 33 -3.63 -12.07 4.97
N ALA A 34 -2.51 -12.57 4.43
CA ALA A 34 -2.53 -13.34 3.18
C ALA A 34 -3.49 -14.53 3.26
N GLY A 35 -4.28 -14.73 2.22
CA GLY A 35 -5.27 -15.81 2.13
C GLY A 35 -6.55 -15.58 2.95
N GLN A 36 -6.65 -14.49 3.71
CA GLN A 36 -7.87 -14.14 4.45
C GLN A 36 -8.93 -13.53 3.52
N PRO A 37 -10.20 -13.48 3.95
CA PRO A 37 -11.26 -12.85 3.16
C PRO A 37 -10.95 -11.38 2.82
N CYS A 38 -11.21 -10.98 1.58
CA CYS A 38 -10.86 -9.65 1.06
C CYS A 38 -11.35 -8.49 1.94
N ALA A 39 -12.54 -8.60 2.56
CA ALA A 39 -13.04 -7.57 3.49
C ALA A 39 -12.14 -7.39 4.74
N ALA A 40 -11.63 -8.49 5.31
CA ALA A 40 -10.72 -8.45 6.45
C ALA A 40 -9.36 -7.86 6.05
N VAL A 41 -8.85 -8.26 4.88
CA VAL A 41 -7.61 -7.73 4.31
C VAL A 41 -7.73 -6.24 4.02
N HIS A 42 -8.85 -5.79 3.46
CA HIS A 42 -9.10 -4.39 3.17
C HIS A 42 -9.07 -3.54 4.44
N GLN A 43 -9.75 -3.98 5.50
CA GLN A 43 -9.72 -3.28 6.78
C GLN A 43 -8.28 -3.20 7.34
N ALA A 44 -7.56 -4.32 7.37
CA ALA A 44 -6.18 -4.37 7.84
C ALA A 44 -5.24 -3.49 7.01
N LEU A 45 -5.46 -3.38 5.70
CA LEU A 45 -4.68 -2.52 4.81
C LEU A 45 -4.95 -1.03 5.10
N VAL A 46 -6.20 -0.66 5.31
CA VAL A 46 -6.55 0.73 5.69
C VAL A 46 -5.90 1.13 7.02
N GLU A 47 -5.94 0.24 8.01
CA GLU A 47 -5.27 0.46 9.31
C GLU A 47 -3.75 0.59 9.15
N ALA A 48 -3.11 -0.30 8.38
CA ALA A 48 -1.67 -0.23 8.11
C ALA A 48 -1.26 1.06 7.36
N LEU A 49 -2.08 1.53 6.42
CA LEU A 49 -1.83 2.81 5.72
C LEU A 49 -2.00 4.01 6.66
N GLN A 50 -2.88 3.93 7.65
CA GLN A 50 -3.00 4.96 8.69
C GLN A 50 -1.77 4.99 9.59
N ASP A 51 -1.29 3.83 10.05
CA ASP A 51 -0.07 3.68 10.86
C ASP A 51 1.16 4.29 10.16
N GLU A 52 1.28 4.13 8.85
CA GLU A 52 2.37 4.67 8.03
C GLU A 52 2.17 6.15 7.62
N ALA A 53 1.06 6.77 8.03
CA ALA A 53 0.63 8.10 7.60
C ALA A 53 0.55 8.24 6.05
N ALA A 54 0.05 7.19 5.38
CA ALA A 54 -0.06 7.04 3.94
C ALA A 54 -1.51 6.98 3.43
N GLN A 55 -2.43 7.71 4.07
CA GLN A 55 -3.87 7.66 3.79
C GLN A 55 -4.29 8.26 2.43
N ARG A 56 -3.36 8.89 1.69
CA ARG A 56 -3.64 9.56 0.39
C ARG A 56 -3.74 8.60 -0.79
N VAL A 57 -3.79 7.30 -0.53
CA VAL A 57 -4.02 6.28 -1.56
C VAL A 57 -5.47 6.33 -2.02
N VAL A 58 -5.65 6.26 -3.32
CA VAL A 58 -6.97 6.25 -3.97
C VAL A 58 -7.71 4.96 -3.59
N PRO A 59 -9.02 5.00 -3.22
CA PRO A 59 -9.75 3.82 -2.73
C PRO A 59 -9.67 2.59 -3.64
N GLN A 60 -9.73 2.77 -4.96
CA GLN A 60 -9.65 1.67 -5.94
C GLN A 60 -8.30 0.92 -5.86
N VAL A 61 -7.22 1.62 -5.51
CA VAL A 61 -5.90 0.99 -5.31
C VAL A 61 -5.91 0.16 -4.03
N ILE A 62 -6.59 0.62 -2.97
CA ILE A 62 -6.73 -0.13 -1.72
C ILE A 62 -7.54 -1.41 -1.94
N GLU A 63 -8.66 -1.30 -2.67
CA GLU A 63 -9.49 -2.45 -3.05
C GLU A 63 -8.70 -3.50 -3.84
N GLU A 64 -7.94 -3.06 -4.84
CA GLU A 64 -7.13 -3.96 -5.66
C GLU A 64 -5.98 -4.62 -4.87
N LEU A 65 -5.28 -3.86 -4.02
CA LEU A 65 -4.23 -4.42 -3.16
C LEU A 65 -4.81 -5.42 -2.15
N ALA A 66 -5.98 -5.14 -1.57
CA ALA A 66 -6.65 -6.05 -0.66
C ALA A 66 -7.05 -7.36 -1.37
N ARG A 67 -7.55 -7.25 -2.60
CA ARG A 67 -7.85 -8.42 -3.45
C ARG A 67 -6.60 -9.25 -3.72
N GLN A 68 -5.50 -8.63 -4.12
CA GLN A 68 -4.24 -9.33 -4.40
C GLN A 68 -3.67 -10.04 -3.15
N ILE A 69 -3.71 -9.39 -1.99
CA ILE A 69 -3.26 -10.00 -0.74
C ILE A 69 -4.20 -11.16 -0.33
N SER A 70 -5.51 -11.00 -0.49
CA SER A 70 -6.50 -12.04 -0.22
C SER A 70 -6.31 -13.29 -1.09
N GLU A 71 -5.95 -13.09 -2.36
CA GLU A 71 -5.67 -14.17 -3.31
C GLU A 71 -4.26 -14.79 -3.13
N THR A 72 -3.37 -14.15 -2.36
CA THR A 72 -2.05 -14.69 -2.08
C THR A 72 -2.17 -15.87 -1.11
N PRO A 73 -1.69 -17.08 -1.47
CA PRO A 73 -1.70 -18.20 -0.54
C PRO A 73 -0.87 -17.84 0.70
N ALA A 74 -1.43 -18.07 1.89
CA ALA A 74 -0.70 -17.90 3.15
C ALA A 74 0.61 -18.69 3.06
N SER A 75 1.75 -18.02 3.28
CA SER A 75 3.05 -18.71 3.23
C SER A 75 3.03 -19.85 4.26
N PRO A 76 3.40 -21.09 3.87
CA PRO A 76 3.46 -22.19 4.81
C PRO A 76 4.53 -21.90 5.88
N PRO A 77 4.33 -22.32 7.14
CA PRO A 77 5.36 -22.21 8.16
C PRO A 77 6.59 -23.01 7.70
N SER A 78 7.76 -22.35 7.72
CA SER A 78 9.07 -23.00 7.53
C SER A 78 9.49 -23.80 8.76
#